data_AF-A0A7S3LGW8-F1
#
_entry.id   AF-A0A7S3LGW8-F1
#
_cell.length_a   1.000
_cell.length_b   1.000
_cell.length_c   1.000
_cell.angle_alpha   90.00
_cell.angle_beta   90.00
_cell.angle_gamma   90.00
#
_symmetry.space_group_name_H-M   'P 1'
#
loop_
_entity.id
_entity.type
_entity.pdbx_description
1 polymer ?
#
loop_
_entity_poly.entity_id
_entity_poly.type
_entity_poly.pdbx_seq_one_letter_code
_entity_poly.pdbx_strand_id
1 'polypeptide(L)'
;MRMDSVFASVKSASKDVLQTVHDQNDSVRVSSNWFDTDTKSWHDIRKKDKENSEAMPLPQKIAVLAFNIRKEKDNLAVRMQALLDLIEDTSPDIIMLQENTKAHHEYFLNSPFIQNSYYVSGFEGQSGPGFKVSIICRFPLQFCLVHAFRRPCLLGRVLSENGEIGFASVHLTSGNNAGIRSRQIERIQNELSTCTEAIIAGDTNMSESMEDAKASRSNGYKDVWFTQIQTSDKSKSKSLQNGVTRPMHSTEYSRLDRIFHRGTNYSCNGVLVVGNDLIPGYEDIYLTISDHYGIFTTFSL
;
A
#
# COMPACT_ATOMS: atom_id res chain seq x y z
N MET A 1 -15.52 -54.16 42.04
CA MET A 1 -14.82 -52.87 42.15
C MET A 1 -14.87 -52.24 40.76
N ARG A 2 -15.62 -51.14 40.61
CA ARG A 2 -15.88 -50.45 39.34
C ARG A 2 -14.60 -49.80 38.81
N MET A 3 -14.39 -49.85 37.50
CA MET A 3 -13.78 -48.74 36.76
C MET A 3 -14.36 -48.73 35.35
N ASP A 4 -15.32 -47.83 35.19
CA ASP A 4 -16.06 -47.53 33.97
C ASP A 4 -15.20 -46.70 32.99
N SER A 5 -15.40 -46.97 31.71
CA SER A 5 -15.40 -46.06 30.56
C SER A 5 -14.65 -44.71 30.64
N VAL A 6 -13.55 -44.58 29.89
CA VAL A 6 -13.13 -43.29 29.30
C VAL A 6 -12.44 -43.54 27.94
N PHE A 7 -13.21 -43.90 26.92
CA PHE A 7 -12.81 -43.72 25.51
C PHE A 7 -14.06 -43.58 24.64
N ALA A 8 -14.74 -42.44 24.80
CA ALA A 8 -15.71 -41.93 23.84
C ALA A 8 -15.80 -40.41 24.02
N SER A 9 -15.91 -39.69 22.89
CA SER A 9 -16.12 -38.24 22.78
C SER A 9 -14.89 -37.33 22.87
N VAL A 10 -14.13 -37.27 21.76
CA VAL A 10 -13.53 -36.01 21.27
C VAL A 10 -13.81 -35.91 19.77
N LYS A 11 -15.10 -35.79 19.43
CA LYS A 11 -15.59 -35.41 18.10
C LYS A 11 -16.75 -34.44 18.26
N SER A 12 -16.48 -33.23 18.76
CA SER A 12 -17.28 -32.01 18.55
C SER A 12 -16.79 -30.91 19.49
N ALA A 13 -15.78 -30.15 19.07
CA ALA A 13 -15.50 -28.87 19.71
C ALA A 13 -15.03 -27.86 18.67
N SER A 14 -15.89 -26.86 18.48
CA SER A 14 -15.70 -25.55 17.85
C SER A 14 -15.27 -25.50 16.38
N LYS A 15 -16.21 -25.78 15.47
CA LYS A 15 -16.31 -25.07 14.19
C LYS A 15 -17.00 -23.68 14.32
N ASP A 16 -17.43 -23.31 15.53
CA ASP A 16 -18.23 -22.10 15.79
C ASP A 16 -17.51 -21.04 16.65
N VAL A 17 -16.26 -20.70 16.30
CA VAL A 17 -15.66 -19.41 16.70
C VAL A 17 -15.34 -18.60 15.44
N LEU A 18 -16.28 -18.57 14.50
CA LEU A 18 -16.41 -17.41 13.62
C LEU A 18 -17.17 -16.36 14.42
N GLN A 19 -16.44 -15.68 15.29
CA GLN A 19 -16.89 -14.47 15.93
C GLN A 19 -17.30 -13.53 14.80
N THR A 20 -18.61 -13.28 14.67
CA THR A 20 -19.18 -12.20 13.88
C THR A 20 -18.62 -10.90 14.45
N VAL A 21 -17.41 -10.54 14.01
CA VAL A 21 -16.91 -9.19 14.11
C VAL A 21 -17.85 -8.41 13.21
N HIS A 22 -18.78 -7.68 13.83
CA HIS A 22 -19.45 -6.60 13.14
C HIS A 22 -18.36 -5.69 12.58
N ASP A 23 -18.08 -5.82 11.28
CA ASP A 23 -17.40 -4.79 10.49
C ASP A 23 -18.35 -3.59 10.51
N GLN A 24 -18.26 -2.80 11.58
CA GLN A 24 -18.90 -1.49 11.61
C GLN A 24 -18.30 -0.68 10.45
N ASN A 25 -19.17 -0.05 9.66
CA ASN A 25 -18.86 0.79 8.49
C ASN A 25 -18.12 2.08 8.87
N ASP A 26 -17.19 2.03 9.82
CA ASP A 26 -16.53 3.20 10.38
C ASP A 26 -15.33 3.56 9.52
N SER A 27 -15.63 4.06 8.33
CA SER A 27 -14.67 4.77 7.52
C SER A 27 -14.33 6.07 8.25
N VAL A 28 -13.05 6.28 8.60
CA VAL A 28 -12.61 7.47 9.36
C VAL A 28 -11.97 8.46 8.40
N ARG A 29 -12.44 9.71 8.38
CA ARG A 29 -11.76 10.77 7.61
C ARG A 29 -10.37 11.03 8.19
N VAL A 30 -9.36 11.01 7.32
CA VAL A 30 -7.95 11.26 7.68
C VAL A 30 -7.55 12.65 7.19
N SER A 31 -6.66 13.35 7.90
CA SER A 31 -6.16 14.65 7.42
C SER A 31 -5.38 14.50 6.12
N SER A 32 -5.50 15.49 5.25
CA SER A 32 -4.66 15.65 4.07
C SER A 32 -3.93 16.98 4.23
N ASN A 33 -2.66 16.90 4.61
CA ASN A 33 -1.90 18.06 5.07
C ASN A 33 -1.00 18.56 3.95
N TRP A 34 -0.97 19.87 3.71
CA TRP A 34 -0.04 20.53 2.80
C TRP A 34 0.85 21.48 3.58
N PHE A 35 2.07 21.72 3.11
CA PHE A 35 2.98 22.66 3.75
C PHE A 35 2.85 24.03 3.09
N ASP A 36 2.56 25.04 3.89
CA ASP A 36 2.53 26.43 3.45
C ASP A 36 3.92 27.03 3.60
N THR A 37 4.55 27.39 2.48
CA THR A 37 5.89 27.96 2.46
C THR A 37 5.98 29.36 3.05
N ASP A 38 4.87 30.12 3.02
CA ASP A 38 4.84 31.48 3.55
C ASP A 38 4.76 31.46 5.08
N THR A 39 3.88 30.61 5.63
CA THR A 39 3.74 30.46 7.09
C THR A 39 4.69 29.42 7.69
N LYS A 40 5.41 28.66 6.86
CA LYS A 40 6.31 27.55 7.24
C LYS A 40 5.63 26.53 8.14
N SER A 41 4.39 26.17 7.82
CA SER A 41 3.58 25.27 8.66
C SER A 41 2.70 24.33 7.84
N TRP A 42 2.39 23.17 8.42
CA TRP A 42 1.48 22.19 7.83
C TRP A 42 0.01 22.57 8.11
N HIS A 43 -0.82 22.57 7.07
CA HIS A 43 -2.24 22.88 7.14
C HIS A 43 -3.07 21.72 6.60
N ASP A 44 -4.17 21.45 7.27
CA ASP A 44 -5.12 20.43 6.86
C ASP A 44 -6.10 21.01 5.83
N ILE A 45 -6.19 20.41 4.64
CA ILE A 45 -7.07 20.87 3.56
C ILE A 45 -8.54 20.88 3.97
N ARG A 46 -8.94 20.05 4.94
CA ARG A 46 -10.32 20.03 5.47
C ARG A 46 -10.73 21.37 6.09
N LYS A 47 -9.77 22.22 6.48
CA LYS A 47 -10.01 23.58 6.98
C LYS A 47 -10.15 24.62 5.87
N LYS A 48 -9.72 24.28 4.65
CA LYS A 48 -9.80 25.13 3.45
C LYS A 48 -11.14 24.94 2.72
N ASP A 49 -11.69 23.73 2.73
CA ASP A 49 -12.82 23.37 1.86
C ASP A 49 -14.16 23.19 2.59
N LYS A 50 -14.97 24.25 2.56
CA LYS A 50 -16.42 24.12 2.34
C LYS A 50 -16.85 24.54 0.92
N GLU A 51 -15.97 25.12 0.10
CA GLU A 51 -16.42 25.91 -1.07
C GLU A 51 -15.83 25.53 -2.44
N ASN A 52 -14.71 24.80 -2.59
CA ASN A 52 -14.15 24.50 -3.92
C ASN A 52 -13.69 23.04 -4.09
N SER A 53 -14.62 22.13 -4.39
CA SER A 53 -14.31 20.80 -4.94
C SER A 53 -14.42 20.81 -6.46
N GLU A 54 -13.61 21.63 -7.12
CA GLU A 54 -13.57 21.61 -8.59
C GLU A 54 -12.92 20.31 -9.07
N ALA A 55 -13.52 19.69 -10.09
CA ALA A 55 -12.93 18.54 -10.75
C ALA A 55 -11.60 18.98 -11.38
N MET A 56 -10.54 18.19 -11.18
CA MET A 56 -9.29 18.42 -11.88
C MET A 56 -9.31 17.70 -13.24
N PRO A 57 -8.61 18.20 -14.27
CA PRO A 57 -8.41 17.41 -15.48
C PRO A 57 -7.71 16.10 -15.12
N LEU A 58 -8.02 15.00 -15.85
CA LEU A 58 -7.30 13.75 -15.66
C LEU A 58 -5.80 14.01 -15.89
N PRO A 59 -4.92 13.64 -14.95
CA PRO A 59 -3.49 13.75 -15.18
C PRO A 59 -3.11 12.84 -16.35
N GLN A 60 -2.40 13.39 -17.35
CA GLN A 60 -1.98 12.62 -18.53
C GLN A 60 -1.12 11.40 -18.16
N LYS A 61 -0.44 11.47 -17.02
CA LYS A 61 0.38 10.43 -16.45
C LYS A 61 0.23 10.40 -14.93
N ILE A 62 0.20 9.22 -14.35
CA ILE A 62 0.26 9.00 -12.89
C ILE A 62 1.42 8.06 -12.59
N ALA A 63 2.40 8.54 -11.84
CA ALA A 63 3.47 7.73 -11.28
C ALA A 63 3.12 7.28 -9.86
N VAL A 64 3.22 5.98 -9.59
CA VAL A 64 2.87 5.38 -8.29
C VAL A 64 4.07 4.61 -7.75
N LEU A 65 4.48 4.93 -6.53
CA LEU A 65 5.43 4.16 -5.73
C LEU A 65 4.69 3.50 -4.57
N ALA A 66 4.88 2.20 -4.37
CA ALA A 66 4.41 1.48 -3.19
C ALA A 66 5.59 0.81 -2.48
N PHE A 67 5.69 0.99 -1.16
CA PHE A 67 6.87 0.54 -0.40
C PHE A 67 6.54 0.23 1.07
N ASN A 68 6.72 -1.04 1.49
CA ASN A 68 6.85 -1.39 2.90
C ASN A 68 8.23 -0.96 3.40
N ILE A 69 8.28 0.04 4.28
CA ILE A 69 9.54 0.71 4.67
C ILE A 69 10.17 0.17 5.95
N ARG A 70 9.64 -0.93 6.48
CA ARG A 70 10.13 -1.61 7.69
C ARG A 70 10.12 -0.72 8.95
N LYS A 71 9.26 -1.05 9.92
CA LYS A 71 9.01 -0.19 11.09
C LYS A 71 10.18 -0.07 12.09
N GLU A 72 11.15 -0.98 12.07
CA GLU A 72 12.25 -1.00 13.03
C GLU A 72 13.12 0.26 12.94
N LYS A 73 13.74 0.66 14.06
CA LYS A 73 14.50 1.92 14.14
C LYS A 73 15.97 1.80 13.75
N ASP A 74 16.45 0.58 13.47
CA ASP A 74 17.85 0.35 13.14
C ASP A 74 18.21 1.10 11.85
N ASN A 75 19.31 1.87 11.91
CA ASN A 75 19.80 2.72 10.82
C ASN A 75 18.72 3.64 10.21
N LEU A 76 17.68 4.01 10.98
CA LEU A 76 16.50 4.71 10.47
C LEU A 76 16.87 5.96 9.68
N ALA A 77 17.76 6.81 10.20
CA ALA A 77 18.16 8.05 9.51
C ALA A 77 18.73 7.79 8.11
N VAL A 78 19.63 6.81 8.01
CA VAL A 78 20.28 6.42 6.76
C VAL A 78 19.27 5.83 5.78
N ARG A 79 18.40 4.93 6.26
CA ARG A 79 17.35 4.32 5.44
C ARG A 79 16.35 5.36 4.94
N MET A 80 15.96 6.31 5.79
CA MET A 80 15.02 7.37 5.43
C MET A 80 15.62 8.38 4.46
N GLN A 81 16.90 8.72 4.60
CA GLN A 81 17.57 9.55 3.61
C GLN A 81 17.59 8.86 2.23
N ALA A 82 18.03 7.61 2.17
CA ALA A 82 18.04 6.85 0.92
C ALA A 82 16.64 6.69 0.30
N LEU A 83 15.59 6.55 1.12
CA LEU A 83 14.21 6.53 0.64
C LEU A 83 13.77 7.89 0.07
N LEU A 84 14.13 9.00 0.72
CA LEU A 84 13.83 10.34 0.23
C LEU A 84 14.56 10.61 -1.08
N ASP A 85 15.83 10.23 -1.20
CA ASP A 85 16.62 10.36 -2.43
C ASP A 85 15.96 9.55 -3.56
N LEU A 86 15.55 8.30 -3.31
CA LEU A 86 14.80 7.49 -4.27
C LEU A 86 13.47 8.14 -4.69
N ILE A 87 12.74 8.73 -3.75
CA ILE A 87 11.48 9.42 -4.03
C ILE A 87 11.73 10.67 -4.88
N GLU A 88 12.79 11.43 -4.61
CA GLU A 88 13.16 12.61 -5.39
C GLU A 88 13.54 12.21 -6.83
N ASP A 89 14.41 11.20 -6.97
CA ASP A 89 14.88 10.67 -8.25
C ASP A 89 13.74 10.11 -9.11
N THR A 90 12.80 9.38 -8.50
CA THR A 90 11.67 8.78 -9.21
C THR A 90 10.48 9.72 -9.37
N SER A 91 10.42 10.79 -8.56
CA SER A 91 9.39 11.83 -8.60
C SER A 91 7.95 11.31 -8.75
N PRO A 92 7.51 10.32 -7.93
CA PRO A 92 6.19 9.73 -8.05
C PRO A 92 5.09 10.75 -7.72
N ASP A 93 3.94 10.65 -8.36
CA ASP A 93 2.78 11.49 -8.04
C ASP A 93 2.04 10.98 -6.80
N ILE A 94 2.15 9.68 -6.52
CA ILE A 94 1.57 9.01 -5.36
C ILE A 94 2.58 8.04 -4.75
N ILE A 95 2.76 8.14 -3.44
CA ILE A 95 3.63 7.28 -2.64
C ILE A 95 2.76 6.60 -1.60
N MET A 96 2.71 5.27 -1.62
CA MET A 96 1.91 4.44 -0.73
C MET A 96 2.83 3.63 0.18
N LEU A 97 2.89 4.00 1.46
CA LEU A 97 3.84 3.41 2.40
C LEU A 97 3.15 2.50 3.40
N GLN A 98 3.79 1.38 3.70
CA GLN A 98 3.41 0.43 4.74
C GLN A 98 4.50 0.38 5.81
N GLU A 99 4.13 -0.08 7.00
CA GLU A 99 5.03 -0.09 8.17
C GLU A 99 5.54 1.29 8.61
N ASN A 100 4.84 2.35 8.20
CA ASN A 100 5.18 3.72 8.56
C ASN A 100 4.97 3.94 10.07
N THR A 101 5.88 4.66 10.73
CA THR A 101 5.76 5.04 12.14
C THR A 101 5.84 6.55 12.29
N LYS A 102 5.56 7.09 13.48
CA LYS A 102 5.72 8.54 13.73
C LYS A 102 7.13 9.03 13.41
N ALA A 103 8.16 8.23 13.71
CA ALA A 103 9.54 8.58 13.43
C ALA A 103 9.83 8.65 11.93
N HIS A 104 9.36 7.69 11.13
CA HIS A 104 9.46 7.77 9.66
C HIS A 104 8.68 8.99 9.13
N HIS A 105 7.47 9.23 9.66
CA HIS A 105 6.62 10.34 9.27
C HIS A 105 7.30 11.71 9.47
N GLU A 106 8.06 11.88 10.55
CA GLU A 106 8.84 13.10 10.80
C GLU A 106 9.88 13.39 9.71
N TYR A 107 10.50 12.37 9.09
CA TYR A 107 11.41 12.61 7.95
C TYR A 107 10.67 13.17 6.74
N PHE A 108 9.48 12.65 6.43
CA PHE A 108 8.67 13.17 5.32
C PHE A 108 8.19 14.60 5.61
N LEU A 109 7.72 14.88 6.83
CA LEU A 109 7.24 16.20 7.21
C LEU A 109 8.34 17.28 7.24
N ASN A 110 9.60 16.88 7.36
CA ASN A 110 10.76 17.78 7.38
C ASN A 110 11.56 17.80 6.06
N SER A 111 11.19 16.98 5.07
CA SER A 111 11.83 16.99 3.76
C SER A 111 11.39 18.20 2.94
N PRO A 112 12.30 19.08 2.48
CA PRO A 112 11.94 20.21 1.63
C PRO A 112 11.28 19.77 0.31
N PHE A 113 11.72 18.65 -0.28
CA PHE A 113 11.12 18.09 -1.49
C PHE A 113 9.65 17.73 -1.28
N ILE A 114 9.33 17.07 -0.17
CA ILE A 114 7.95 16.71 0.19
C ILE A 114 7.13 17.96 0.52
N GLN A 115 7.65 18.86 1.36
CA GLN A 115 6.97 20.11 1.74
C GLN A 115 6.58 20.96 0.51
N ASN A 116 7.45 21.05 -0.49
CA ASN A 116 7.23 21.90 -1.65
C ASN A 116 6.17 21.38 -2.63
N SER A 117 5.90 20.06 -2.66
CA SER A 117 5.16 19.45 -3.77
C SER A 117 4.10 18.43 -3.38
N TYR A 118 3.99 18.07 -2.09
CA TYR A 118 3.15 16.94 -1.68
C TYR A 118 2.19 17.28 -0.54
N TYR A 119 1.04 16.62 -0.60
CA TYR A 119 0.09 16.44 0.47
C TYR A 119 0.43 15.14 1.21
N VAL A 120 0.32 15.16 2.54
CA VAL A 120 0.69 14.05 3.42
C VAL A 120 -0.52 13.63 4.25
N SER A 121 -0.91 12.35 4.15
CA SER A 121 -1.98 11.80 4.98
C SER A 121 -1.59 11.74 6.45
N GLY A 122 -2.51 12.06 7.35
CA GLY A 122 -2.35 11.81 8.78
C GLY A 122 -2.49 10.34 9.19
N PHE A 123 -2.44 10.11 10.51
CA PHE A 123 -2.57 8.79 11.13
C PHE A 123 -3.85 8.64 11.98
N GLU A 124 -4.83 9.53 11.81
CA GLU A 124 -6.08 9.48 12.56
C GLU A 124 -6.81 8.15 12.37
N GLY A 125 -7.38 7.62 13.45
CA GLY A 125 -8.11 6.34 13.44
C GLY A 125 -7.25 5.09 13.33
N GLN A 126 -5.97 5.20 12.93
CA GLN A 126 -5.07 4.06 12.82
C GLN A 126 -4.55 3.64 14.20
N SER A 127 -5.37 2.92 14.95
CA SER A 127 -5.01 2.42 16.29
C SER A 127 -4.01 1.26 16.25
N GLY A 128 -3.30 1.03 17.36
CA GLY A 128 -2.36 -0.09 17.52
C GLY A 128 -0.87 0.31 17.57
N PRO A 129 -0.03 -0.47 18.27
CA PRO A 129 1.31 -0.06 18.70
C PRO A 129 2.44 -0.25 17.66
N GLY A 130 2.18 -0.84 16.50
CA GLY A 130 3.26 -1.30 15.61
C GLY A 130 3.61 -0.35 14.47
N PHE A 131 2.60 0.05 13.69
CA PHE A 131 2.81 0.75 12.43
C PHE A 131 1.51 1.34 11.87
N LYS A 132 1.64 2.05 10.75
CA LYS A 132 0.61 2.79 10.03
C LYS A 132 0.79 2.55 8.52
N VAL A 133 -0.25 2.86 7.77
CA VAL A 133 -0.18 3.06 6.32
C VAL A 133 -0.31 4.56 6.03
N SER A 134 0.37 5.04 5.00
CA SER A 134 0.24 6.44 4.56
C SER A 134 0.16 6.55 3.05
N ILE A 135 -0.43 7.64 2.61
CA ILE A 135 -0.37 8.12 1.23
C ILE A 135 0.24 9.52 1.25
N ILE A 136 1.24 9.74 0.42
CA ILE A 136 1.82 11.05 0.13
C ILE A 136 1.59 11.30 -1.36
N CYS A 137 1.01 12.43 -1.74
CA CYS A 137 0.56 12.65 -3.13
C CYS A 137 0.70 14.10 -3.59
N ARG A 138 0.87 14.35 -4.88
CA ARG A 138 1.01 15.71 -5.43
C ARG A 138 -0.29 16.49 -5.60
N PHE A 139 -1.43 15.82 -5.42
CA PHE A 139 -2.75 16.42 -5.58
C PHE A 139 -3.55 16.36 -4.28
N PRO A 140 -4.52 17.27 -4.09
CA PRO A 140 -5.33 17.36 -2.89
C PRO A 140 -6.31 16.18 -2.78
N LEU A 141 -5.84 15.05 -2.22
CA LEU A 141 -6.68 13.88 -1.99
C LEU A 141 -7.56 14.03 -0.75
N GLN A 142 -8.81 13.56 -0.87
CA GLN A 142 -9.65 13.28 0.29
C GLN A 142 -9.31 11.89 0.82
N PHE A 143 -8.74 11.83 2.03
CA PHE A 143 -8.35 10.58 2.63
C PHE A 143 -9.40 9.98 3.55
N CYS A 144 -9.56 8.66 3.44
CA CYS A 144 -10.44 7.87 4.27
C CYS A 144 -9.75 6.60 4.72
N LEU A 145 -9.70 6.36 6.02
CA LEU A 145 -9.23 5.11 6.60
C LEU A 145 -10.38 4.11 6.64
N VAL A 146 -10.13 2.91 6.11
CA VAL A 146 -11.01 1.75 6.22
C VAL A 146 -10.28 0.69 7.03
N HIS A 147 -10.96 0.07 7.99
CA HIS A 147 -10.42 -1.06 8.73
C HIS A 147 -10.89 -2.37 8.08
N ALA A 148 -10.03 -3.01 7.31
CA ALA A 148 -10.32 -4.31 6.71
C ALA A 148 -9.86 -5.42 7.67
N PHE A 149 -10.77 -5.95 8.51
CA PHE A 149 -10.44 -6.97 9.51
C PHE A 149 -9.27 -6.56 10.42
N ARG A 150 -9.39 -5.38 11.07
CA ARG A 150 -8.37 -4.76 11.94
C ARG A 150 -7.06 -4.36 11.26
N ARG A 151 -6.95 -4.47 9.93
CA ARG A 151 -5.84 -3.88 9.17
C ARG A 151 -6.24 -2.49 8.67
N PRO A 152 -5.44 -1.45 8.95
CA PRO A 152 -5.69 -0.14 8.39
C PRO A 152 -5.43 -0.16 6.88
N CYS A 153 -6.36 0.37 6.11
CA CYS A 153 -6.24 0.58 4.66
C CYS A 153 -6.59 2.05 4.39
N LEU A 154 -5.66 2.78 3.82
CA LEU A 154 -5.87 4.21 3.57
C LEU A 154 -6.29 4.41 2.13
N LEU A 155 -7.47 4.98 1.94
CA LEU A 155 -8.02 5.31 0.65
C LEU A 155 -7.83 6.80 0.39
N GLY A 156 -7.53 7.15 -0.85
CA GLY A 156 -7.55 8.52 -1.34
C GLY A 156 -8.41 8.61 -2.59
N ARG A 157 -9.22 9.67 -2.72
CA ARG A 157 -10.05 9.90 -3.90
C ARG A 157 -9.83 11.30 -4.44
N VAL A 158 -9.85 11.42 -5.77
CA VAL A 158 -9.84 12.68 -6.50
C VAL A 158 -10.93 12.65 -7.57
N LEU A 159 -11.69 13.74 -7.65
CA LEU A 159 -12.65 13.94 -8.73
C LEU A 159 -11.92 14.43 -9.97
N SER A 160 -12.17 13.76 -11.10
CA SER A 160 -11.74 14.24 -12.41
C SER A 160 -12.92 14.50 -13.34
N GLU A 161 -12.66 15.17 -14.46
CA GLU A 161 -13.66 15.39 -15.52
C GLU A 161 -14.30 14.09 -16.06
N ASN A 162 -13.56 12.98 -16.02
CA ASN A 162 -14.01 11.67 -16.50
C ASN A 162 -14.52 10.76 -15.39
N GLY A 163 -14.72 11.31 -14.18
CA GLY A 163 -15.16 10.59 -13.00
C GLY A 163 -14.10 10.50 -11.91
N GLU A 164 -14.43 9.79 -10.84
CA GLU A 164 -13.56 9.70 -9.67
C GLU A 164 -12.42 8.68 -9.90
N ILE A 165 -11.21 9.03 -9.49
CA ILE A 165 -10.07 8.11 -9.38
C ILE A 165 -9.86 7.75 -7.91
N GLY A 166 -9.82 6.45 -7.63
CA GLY A 166 -9.58 5.90 -6.31
C GLY A 166 -8.17 5.32 -6.15
N PHE A 167 -7.60 5.53 -4.98
CA PHE A 167 -6.31 4.97 -4.58
C PHE A 167 -6.46 4.26 -3.24
N ALA A 168 -5.77 3.14 -3.02
CA ALA A 168 -5.72 2.48 -1.72
C ALA A 168 -4.32 1.95 -1.39
N SER A 169 -3.75 2.41 -0.28
CA SER A 169 -2.55 1.86 0.34
C SER A 169 -2.94 0.76 1.32
N VAL A 170 -2.39 -0.44 1.14
CA VAL A 170 -2.77 -1.64 1.91
C VAL A 170 -1.56 -2.31 2.56
N HIS A 171 -1.74 -2.82 3.78
CA HIS A 171 -0.85 -3.79 4.41
C HIS A 171 -1.72 -4.93 4.93
N LEU A 172 -1.91 -5.96 4.09
CA LEU A 172 -2.85 -7.04 4.37
C LEU A 172 -2.28 -8.04 5.38
N THR A 173 -3.13 -8.95 5.86
CA THR A 173 -2.72 -9.93 6.87
C THR A 173 -1.63 -10.88 6.38
N SER A 174 -0.50 -10.87 7.10
CA SER A 174 0.66 -11.73 6.88
C SER A 174 0.42 -13.21 7.24
N GLY A 175 1.37 -14.08 6.87
CA GLY A 175 1.34 -15.52 7.17
C GLY A 175 0.39 -16.32 6.28
N ASN A 176 0.06 -17.55 6.68
CA ASN A 176 -0.83 -18.43 5.92
C ASN A 176 -2.32 -18.11 6.13
N ASN A 177 -2.73 -16.92 5.69
CA ASN A 177 -4.05 -16.33 5.95
C ASN A 177 -4.76 -15.88 4.66
N ALA A 178 -4.64 -16.64 3.58
CA ALA A 178 -5.19 -16.30 2.25
C ALA A 178 -6.68 -15.90 2.30
N GLY A 179 -7.51 -16.63 3.03
CA GLY A 179 -8.93 -16.29 3.15
C GLY A 179 -9.25 -15.01 3.93
N ILE A 180 -8.38 -14.60 4.87
CA ILE A 180 -8.52 -13.28 5.50
C ILE A 180 -8.13 -12.20 4.49
N ARG A 181 -6.98 -12.36 3.80
CA ARG A 181 -6.52 -11.40 2.78
C ARG A 181 -7.54 -11.23 1.66
N SER A 182 -8.16 -12.32 1.22
CA SER A 182 -9.21 -12.34 0.21
C SER A 182 -10.39 -11.43 0.59
N ARG A 183 -10.90 -11.58 1.83
CA ARG A 183 -11.97 -10.70 2.33
C ARG A 183 -11.51 -9.25 2.53
N GLN A 184 -10.25 -9.05 2.91
CA GLN A 184 -9.70 -7.70 3.07
C GLN A 184 -9.64 -6.97 1.73
N ILE A 185 -9.08 -7.60 0.69
CA ILE A 185 -8.98 -6.99 -0.63
C ILE A 185 -10.38 -6.78 -1.24
N GLU A 186 -11.30 -7.72 -1.06
CA GLU A 186 -12.69 -7.57 -1.52
C GLU A 186 -13.37 -6.36 -0.86
N ARG A 187 -13.20 -6.17 0.45
CA ARG A 187 -13.71 -4.97 1.15
C ARG A 187 -13.17 -3.70 0.51
N ILE A 188 -11.86 -3.62 0.25
CA ILE A 188 -11.22 -2.44 -0.37
C ILE A 188 -11.75 -2.22 -1.80
N GLN A 189 -11.89 -3.28 -2.59
CA GLN A 189 -12.44 -3.20 -3.95
C GLN A 189 -13.89 -2.68 -3.94
N ASN A 190 -14.70 -3.08 -2.96
CA ASN A 190 -16.07 -2.60 -2.79
C ASN A 190 -16.10 -1.11 -2.43
N GLU A 191 -15.21 -0.64 -1.56
CA GLU A 191 -15.08 0.78 -1.23
C GLU A 191 -14.70 1.63 -2.45
N LEU A 192 -13.91 1.09 -3.37
CA LEU A 192 -13.53 1.76 -4.61
C LEU A 192 -14.51 1.48 -5.76
N SER A 193 -15.60 0.74 -5.54
CA SER A 193 -16.43 0.21 -6.62
C SER A 193 -17.02 1.27 -7.55
N THR A 194 -17.32 2.46 -7.02
CA THR A 194 -17.90 3.61 -7.74
C THR A 194 -16.87 4.44 -8.50
N CYS A 195 -15.57 4.28 -8.24
CA CYS A 195 -14.53 5.03 -8.93
C CYS A 195 -14.40 4.53 -10.38
N THR A 196 -14.27 5.44 -11.33
CA THR A 196 -14.04 5.09 -12.74
C THR A 196 -12.70 4.41 -12.96
N GLU A 197 -11.70 4.86 -12.21
CA GLU A 197 -10.35 4.32 -12.17
C GLU A 197 -10.01 3.98 -10.71
N ALA A 198 -9.32 2.87 -10.48
CA ALA A 198 -8.94 2.47 -9.14
C ALA A 198 -7.57 1.78 -9.13
N ILE A 199 -6.69 2.22 -8.22
CA ILE A 199 -5.37 1.65 -7.99
C ILE A 199 -5.26 1.21 -6.53
N ILE A 200 -4.98 -0.07 -6.30
CA ILE A 200 -4.70 -0.62 -4.97
C ILE A 200 -3.22 -1.04 -4.96
N ALA A 201 -2.44 -0.56 -4.00
CA ALA A 201 -1.02 -0.88 -3.93
C ALA A 201 -0.50 -1.04 -2.50
N GLY A 202 0.56 -1.83 -2.35
CA GLY A 202 1.26 -2.04 -1.09
C GLY A 202 1.59 -3.50 -0.81
N ASP A 203 1.95 -3.78 0.44
CA ASP A 203 2.24 -5.13 0.93
C ASP A 203 0.95 -5.94 1.08
N THR A 204 0.68 -6.76 0.07
CA THR A 204 -0.49 -7.63 0.05
C THR A 204 -0.28 -8.91 0.84
N ASN A 205 0.95 -9.24 1.24
CA ASN A 205 1.30 -10.53 1.86
C ASN A 205 0.76 -11.77 1.09
N MET A 206 0.40 -11.63 -0.19
CA MET A 206 -0.19 -12.69 -0.98
C MET A 206 0.89 -13.66 -1.45
N SER A 207 0.81 -14.90 -0.99
CA SER A 207 1.38 -16.06 -1.67
C SER A 207 0.55 -16.36 -2.91
N GLU A 208 1.11 -16.85 -4.03
CA GLU A 208 0.36 -17.21 -5.25
C GLU A 208 -0.60 -18.42 -5.08
N SER A 209 -1.23 -18.56 -3.91
CA SER A 209 -2.32 -19.48 -3.65
C SER A 209 -3.51 -19.20 -4.57
N MET A 210 -4.31 -20.22 -4.87
CA MET A 210 -5.50 -20.07 -5.70
C MET A 210 -6.47 -19.01 -5.14
N GLU A 211 -6.56 -18.89 -3.82
CA GLU A 211 -7.45 -17.96 -3.15
C GLU A 211 -6.97 -16.50 -3.29
N ASP A 212 -5.69 -16.24 -3.05
CA ASP A 212 -5.08 -14.92 -3.26
C ASP A 212 -5.15 -14.51 -4.75
N ALA A 213 -4.90 -15.45 -5.68
CA ALA A 213 -4.99 -15.21 -7.11
C ALA A 213 -6.42 -14.89 -7.57
N LYS A 214 -7.43 -15.54 -6.98
CA LYS A 214 -8.84 -15.25 -7.26
C LYS A 214 -9.24 -13.88 -6.75
N ALA A 215 -8.87 -13.54 -5.51
CA ALA A 215 -9.25 -12.28 -4.86
C ALA A 215 -8.56 -11.06 -5.47
N SER A 216 -7.31 -11.21 -5.91
CA SER A 216 -6.59 -10.11 -6.59
C SER A 216 -7.17 -9.75 -7.97
N ARG A 217 -7.91 -10.67 -8.60
CA ARG A 217 -8.49 -10.51 -9.96
C ARG A 217 -10.00 -10.33 -9.96
N SER A 218 -10.64 -10.28 -8.80
CA SER A 218 -12.07 -9.98 -8.72
C SER A 218 -12.36 -8.54 -9.12
N ASN A 219 -13.62 -8.28 -9.46
CA ASN A 219 -14.13 -6.92 -9.74
C ASN A 219 -13.37 -6.16 -10.85
N GLY A 220 -12.76 -6.89 -11.79
CA GLY A 220 -12.07 -6.33 -12.95
C GLY A 220 -10.67 -5.79 -12.67
N TYR A 221 -10.12 -6.00 -11.46
CA TYR A 221 -8.75 -5.63 -11.15
C TYR A 221 -7.74 -6.53 -11.87
N LYS A 222 -6.65 -5.91 -12.34
CA LYS A 222 -5.52 -6.55 -12.98
C LYS A 222 -4.26 -6.30 -12.16
N ASP A 223 -3.47 -7.35 -11.93
CA ASP A 223 -2.14 -7.23 -11.35
C ASP A 223 -1.20 -6.66 -12.41
N VAL A 224 -0.74 -5.41 -12.20
CA VAL A 224 0.01 -4.67 -13.22
C VAL A 224 1.33 -5.37 -13.58
N TRP A 225 1.92 -6.10 -12.65
CA TRP A 225 3.15 -6.87 -12.90
C TRP A 225 2.96 -7.85 -14.05
N PHE A 226 1.89 -8.65 -14.00
CA PHE A 226 1.59 -9.63 -15.04
C PHE A 226 1.16 -9.00 -16.36
N THR A 227 0.54 -7.81 -16.33
CA THR A 227 0.19 -7.09 -17.57
C THR A 227 1.44 -6.67 -18.35
N GLN A 228 2.54 -6.36 -17.66
CA GLN A 228 3.80 -5.93 -18.28
C GLN A 228 4.73 -7.09 -18.63
N ILE A 229 4.73 -8.18 -17.85
CA ILE A 229 5.57 -9.33 -18.20
C ILE A 229 5.10 -10.02 -19.48
N GLN A 230 3.79 -10.05 -19.71
CA GLN A 230 3.24 -10.60 -20.97
C GLN A 230 3.70 -9.81 -22.21
N THR A 231 4.24 -8.60 -22.04
CA THR A 231 4.76 -7.74 -23.12
C THR A 231 6.29 -7.64 -23.14
N SER A 232 7.01 -8.23 -22.18
CA SER A 232 8.47 -8.03 -22.02
C SER A 232 9.32 -9.24 -22.45
N ASP A 233 10.57 -8.95 -22.86
CA ASP A 233 11.56 -9.91 -23.37
C ASP A 233 11.92 -11.00 -22.32
N LYS A 234 11.81 -12.27 -22.74
CA LYS A 234 12.06 -13.47 -21.91
C LYS A 234 13.53 -13.65 -21.47
N SER A 235 14.42 -12.75 -21.90
CA SER A 235 15.86 -12.77 -21.62
C SER A 235 16.25 -12.30 -20.20
N LYS A 236 15.34 -11.67 -19.43
CA LYS A 236 15.62 -11.20 -18.06
C LYS A 236 15.82 -12.34 -17.05
N SER A 237 16.58 -12.12 -15.98
CA SER A 237 16.81 -13.13 -14.92
C SER A 237 15.50 -13.58 -14.24
N LYS A 238 15.46 -14.82 -13.73
CA LYS A 238 14.24 -15.40 -13.10
C LYS A 238 13.71 -14.58 -11.90
N SER A 239 14.55 -13.91 -11.13
CA SER A 239 14.10 -13.05 -10.02
C SER A 239 13.42 -11.78 -10.52
N LEU A 240 13.94 -11.16 -11.58
CA LEU A 240 13.32 -10.03 -12.27
C LEU A 240 12.06 -10.43 -13.05
N GLN A 241 11.91 -11.68 -13.46
CA GLN A 241 10.65 -12.20 -14.03
C GLN A 241 9.59 -12.48 -12.95
N ASN A 242 10.01 -12.77 -11.71
CA ASN A 242 9.07 -13.10 -10.63
C ASN A 242 8.61 -11.90 -9.81
N GLY A 243 9.17 -10.69 -10.06
CA GLY A 243 8.78 -9.46 -9.36
C GLY A 243 9.04 -9.50 -7.87
N VAL A 244 10.15 -10.11 -7.49
CA VAL A 244 10.51 -10.29 -6.09
C VAL A 244 10.60 -8.95 -5.39
N THR A 245 9.82 -8.78 -4.33
CA THR A 245 9.82 -7.57 -3.50
C THR A 245 10.26 -7.83 -2.07
N ARG A 246 10.48 -9.09 -1.70
CA ARG A 246 11.07 -9.43 -0.41
C ARG A 246 12.12 -10.53 -0.59
N PRO A 247 13.42 -10.20 -0.56
CA PRO A 247 14.47 -11.22 -0.54
C PRO A 247 14.41 -11.98 0.80
N MET A 248 14.28 -13.30 0.77
CA MET A 248 14.47 -14.12 1.97
C MET A 248 15.87 -14.75 1.95
N HIS A 249 16.44 -15.00 3.13
CA HIS A 249 17.74 -15.69 3.27
C HIS A 249 17.69 -17.16 2.83
N SER A 250 16.51 -17.72 2.56
CA SER A 250 16.31 -19.02 1.93
C SER A 250 15.98 -18.86 0.45
N THR A 251 16.02 -19.96 -0.32
CA THR A 251 15.69 -20.02 -1.76
C THR A 251 14.26 -19.58 -2.14
N GLU A 252 13.49 -19.03 -1.20
CA GLU A 252 12.10 -18.63 -1.35
C GLU A 252 12.02 -17.11 -1.55
N TYR A 253 11.95 -16.69 -2.80
CA TYR A 253 11.67 -15.31 -3.14
C TYR A 253 10.16 -15.06 -3.14
N SER A 254 9.70 -13.97 -2.50
CA SER A 254 8.28 -13.63 -2.44
C SER A 254 7.97 -12.28 -3.09
N ARG A 255 6.88 -12.25 -3.86
CA ARG A 255 6.25 -11.02 -4.39
C ARG A 255 5.05 -10.65 -3.52
N LEU A 256 5.36 -10.07 -2.37
CA LEU A 256 4.35 -9.69 -1.37
C LEU A 256 3.73 -8.34 -1.72
N ASP A 257 4.54 -7.44 -2.25
CA ASP A 257 4.12 -6.11 -2.67
C ASP A 257 3.55 -6.21 -4.09
N ARG A 258 2.39 -5.58 -4.31
CA ARG A 258 1.69 -5.62 -5.59
C ARG A 258 1.01 -4.29 -5.87
N ILE A 259 0.72 -4.07 -7.14
CA ILE A 259 -0.14 -2.98 -7.61
C ILE A 259 -1.24 -3.61 -8.46
N PHE A 260 -2.49 -3.32 -8.11
CA PHE A 260 -3.68 -3.72 -8.84
C PHE A 260 -4.32 -2.49 -9.45
N HIS A 261 -4.74 -2.59 -10.70
CA HIS A 261 -5.44 -1.52 -11.42
C HIS A 261 -6.76 -2.02 -12.00
N ARG A 262 -7.81 -1.21 -11.86
CA ARG A 262 -9.10 -1.38 -12.52
C ARG A 262 -9.48 -0.07 -13.21
N GLY A 263 -9.81 -0.17 -14.48
CA GLY A 263 -10.23 0.95 -15.30
C GLY A 263 -9.89 0.74 -16.76
N THR A 264 -10.20 1.72 -17.60
CA THR A 264 -9.99 1.68 -19.05
C THR A 264 -9.33 2.93 -19.59
N ASN A 265 -9.32 4.02 -18.83
CA ASN A 265 -8.71 5.28 -19.24
C ASN A 265 -7.19 5.22 -19.10
N TYR A 266 -6.65 4.50 -18.13
CA TYR A 266 -5.20 4.38 -17.95
C TYR A 266 -4.65 3.04 -18.41
N SER A 267 -3.50 3.07 -19.07
CA SER A 267 -2.65 1.92 -19.35
C SER A 267 -1.36 2.00 -18.56
N CYS A 268 -0.96 0.90 -17.91
CA CYS A 268 0.34 0.80 -17.26
C CYS A 268 1.45 0.76 -18.32
N ASN A 269 2.46 1.62 -18.19
CA ASN A 269 3.58 1.76 -19.14
C ASN A 269 4.83 0.98 -18.73
N GLY A 270 4.83 0.37 -17.54
CA GLY A 270 5.97 -0.39 -17.03
C GLY A 270 5.98 -0.43 -15.51
N VAL A 271 6.59 -1.48 -14.98
CA VAL A 271 6.73 -1.71 -13.53
C VAL A 271 8.19 -2.00 -13.23
N LEU A 272 8.72 -1.34 -12.21
CA LEU A 272 10.08 -1.45 -11.73
C LEU A 272 10.06 -1.87 -10.26
N VAL A 273 10.98 -2.77 -9.90
CA VAL A 273 11.37 -2.99 -8.51
C VAL A 273 12.46 -1.99 -8.18
N VAL A 274 12.35 -1.29 -7.06
CA VAL A 274 13.24 -0.19 -6.65
C VAL A 274 13.67 -0.33 -5.19
N GLY A 275 14.74 0.38 -4.79
CA GLY A 275 15.26 0.30 -3.42
C GLY A 275 15.92 -1.03 -3.07
N ASN A 276 16.31 -1.79 -4.10
CA ASN A 276 16.96 -3.10 -4.00
C ASN A 276 18.50 -3.03 -4.04
N ASP A 277 19.06 -1.82 -4.14
CA ASP A 277 20.49 -1.60 -4.07
C ASP A 277 20.93 -1.39 -2.61
N LEU A 278 22.17 -1.78 -2.30
CA LEU A 278 22.77 -1.47 -1.01
C LEU A 278 22.97 0.04 -0.89
N ILE A 279 22.75 0.57 0.31
CA ILE A 279 22.98 1.99 0.58
C ILE A 279 24.50 2.25 0.54
N PRO A 280 24.97 3.23 -0.26
CA PRO A 280 26.38 3.55 -0.37
C PRO A 280 27.05 3.82 0.98
N GLY A 281 28.19 3.17 1.24
CA GLY A 281 28.92 3.26 2.51
C GLY A 281 28.40 2.35 3.63
N TYR A 282 27.38 1.52 3.37
CA TYR A 282 26.82 0.55 4.31
C TYR A 282 26.80 -0.88 3.73
N GLU A 283 27.64 -1.15 2.73
CA GLU A 283 27.70 -2.43 2.02
C GLU A 283 28.16 -3.58 2.93
N ASP A 284 29.09 -3.31 3.87
CA ASP A 284 29.64 -4.31 4.80
C ASP A 284 28.59 -4.94 5.73
N ILE A 285 27.47 -4.24 5.95
CA ILE A 285 26.34 -4.72 6.75
C ILE A 285 25.13 -5.08 5.88
N TYR A 286 25.29 -5.11 4.55
CA TYR A 286 24.24 -5.40 3.58
C TYR A 286 22.96 -4.58 3.79
N LEU A 287 23.10 -3.29 4.09
CA LEU A 287 21.96 -2.43 4.38
C LEU A 287 21.27 -1.95 3.10
N THR A 288 19.98 -2.25 2.98
CA THR A 288 19.04 -1.66 2.01
C THR A 288 18.09 -0.69 2.71
N ILE A 289 17.24 0.00 1.95
CA ILE A 289 16.19 0.90 2.51
C ILE A 289 15.25 0.13 3.46
N SER A 290 14.89 -1.10 3.11
CA SER A 290 13.95 -1.96 3.83
C SER A 290 14.29 -3.43 3.58
N ASP A 291 13.72 -4.35 4.38
CA ASP A 291 13.73 -5.78 4.04
C ASP A 291 12.77 -6.11 2.88
N HIS A 292 11.97 -5.13 2.45
CA HIS A 292 11.26 -5.12 1.19
C HIS A 292 11.95 -4.24 0.14
N TYR A 293 11.62 -4.46 -1.11
CA TYR A 293 11.88 -3.57 -2.24
C TYR A 293 10.57 -2.90 -2.64
N GLY A 294 10.67 -1.64 -3.06
CA GLY A 294 9.52 -0.88 -3.54
C GLY A 294 9.09 -1.33 -4.94
N ILE A 295 7.85 -1.01 -5.30
CA ILE A 295 7.34 -1.12 -6.67
C ILE A 295 7.00 0.27 -7.18
N PHE A 296 7.62 0.65 -8.30
CA PHE A 296 7.33 1.87 -9.02
C PHE A 296 6.66 1.55 -10.36
N THR A 297 5.61 2.26 -10.70
CA THR A 297 4.91 2.11 -11.97
C THR A 297 4.44 3.46 -12.50
N THR A 298 4.21 3.53 -13.79
CA THR A 298 3.55 4.69 -14.40
C THR A 298 2.35 4.25 -15.20
N PHE A 299 1.31 5.08 -15.16
CA PHE A 299 0.08 4.94 -15.92
C PHE A 299 -0.06 6.15 -16.82
N SER A 300 -0.50 5.96 -18.07
CA SER A 300 -0.81 7.06 -18.99
C SER A 300 -2.20 6.85 -19.58
N LEU A 301 -2.86 7.97 -19.91
CA LEU A 301 -4.15 7.96 -20.62
C LEU A 301 -4.07 7.31 -22.00
#